data_AF-A0A813LF24-F1
#
_entry.id   AF-A0A813LF24-F1
#
_cell.length_a   1.000
_cell.length_b   1.000
_cell.length_c   1.000
_cell.angle_alpha   90.00
_cell.angle_beta   90.00
_cell.angle_gamma   90.00
#
_symmetry.space_group_name_H-M   'P 1'
#
loop_
_entity.id
_entity.type
_entity.pdbx_description
1 polymer ?
#
loop_
_entity_poly.entity_id
_entity_poly.type
_entity_poly.pdbx_seq_one_letter_code
_entity_poly.pdbx_strand_id
1 'polypeptide(L)'
;MATRLSPPVSPGGGRKSAESSASSGTHFGSRPLTPSEYAHAQALVTATLARQYKPTDNDHSEHEIQLADFEVKIRQYILDLLQPTIRRTAALEHEFTAVQEDVAIKSAQIAELMRVSSRVEQQMSTVDGFRAELSRFDAERRQWQAEATEGLATMKQDQDAFRYQMERQDASIHSAHRTVDRIAGELGRIQEVADGLRAHTDKRLGAHNNTLNTFKTELEVKLVSLESRHNKLCDDLWGEETGLAKLTHDLDKTNEIVNTMTADLHLMRHDKASISQLQAIQEEVNTFTNEANANVNTLKQTVDRMMNDLKEHFRTATNTVAAHNAAMLQEVRSAYQDELKEVHTIRAVVTDFMTREKQDRTRIEDSLCQSQVQTEQLVQQVTMEVEEVGRQRRRDRNTSEVEIKQLQHALENVQGSSEEVASSLEHLSGVIWTIVQCERAASALDQQDNDDRGKVALMGYKAEGGKDKAAAKMPAAPIMSVDQRCLSCSGKANTVLAGFKMACLQYTPGPVHFARKFYNRNDLLDLRGKLLLQAHDSLQNGPVSFHKTDYFESKPAGIPSGGNVADLLAAAKSPSPPLAKAEDSERPRSRNSTPRLGSPHVMPPLPARTLHASR
;
A
#
# COMPACT_ATOMS: atom_id res chain seq x y z
N MET A 1 -12.86 31.14 29.61
CA MET A 1 -12.82 32.20 28.58
C MET A 1 -13.71 31.78 27.45
N ALA A 2 -14.70 32.63 27.16
CA ALA A 2 -15.86 32.34 26.34
C ALA A 2 -15.64 32.77 24.90
N THR A 3 -16.10 31.96 23.94
CA THR A 3 -16.61 32.45 22.66
C THR A 3 -17.68 31.49 22.14
N ARG A 4 -18.93 31.96 22.20
CA ARG A 4 -20.11 31.44 21.50
C ARG A 4 -19.95 31.70 20.01
N LEU A 5 -20.30 30.73 19.17
CA LEU A 5 -20.61 30.95 17.75
C LEU A 5 -21.97 30.36 17.42
N SER A 6 -22.71 31.16 16.68
CA SER A 6 -24.14 31.13 16.36
C SER A 6 -24.53 30.06 15.31
N PRO A 7 -25.81 29.69 15.20
CA PRO A 7 -26.31 28.78 14.15
C PRO A 7 -26.62 29.53 12.83
N PRO A 8 -26.71 28.81 11.69
CA PRO A 8 -26.93 29.42 10.39
C PRO A 8 -28.41 29.76 10.13
N VAL A 9 -28.55 30.88 9.42
CA VAL A 9 -29.77 31.53 8.95
C VAL A 9 -30.36 30.80 7.75
N SER A 10 -31.66 30.52 7.78
CA SER A 10 -32.45 30.09 6.61
C SER A 10 -32.68 31.24 5.62
N PRO A 11 -32.63 31.01 4.29
CA PRO A 11 -33.30 31.86 3.32
C PRO A 11 -34.76 31.38 3.17
N GLY A 12 -35.79 32.18 3.44
CA GLY A 12 -36.24 33.27 2.56
C GLY A 12 -36.84 32.66 1.28
N GLY A 13 -38.14 32.34 1.21
CA GLY A 13 -39.21 33.34 1.20
C GLY A 13 -39.41 33.92 -0.21
N GLY A 14 -39.67 33.08 -1.22
CA GLY A 14 -39.84 33.46 -2.62
C GLY A 14 -41.30 33.39 -3.09
N ARG A 15 -41.81 34.54 -3.54
CA ARG A 15 -43.17 34.87 -3.94
C ARG A 15 -43.78 33.96 -5.02
N LYS A 16 -45.05 33.58 -4.80
CA LYS A 16 -46.00 33.18 -5.85
C LYS A 16 -46.41 34.43 -6.64
N SER A 17 -46.06 34.49 -7.92
CA SER A 17 -46.66 35.42 -8.88
C SER A 17 -47.56 34.60 -9.79
N ALA A 18 -48.87 34.73 -9.60
CA ALA A 18 -49.87 34.26 -10.54
C ALA A 18 -50.13 35.40 -11.54
N GLU A 19 -49.67 35.25 -12.78
CA GLU A 19 -50.10 36.11 -13.89
C GLU A 19 -51.15 35.37 -14.70
N SER A 20 -52.40 35.77 -14.48
CA SER A 20 -53.54 35.51 -15.35
C SER A 20 -53.62 36.63 -16.38
N SER A 21 -53.36 36.34 -17.65
CA SER A 21 -53.67 37.24 -18.76
C SER A 21 -54.65 36.55 -19.71
N ALA A 22 -55.95 36.69 -19.40
CA ALA A 22 -57.04 36.42 -20.31
C ALA A 22 -57.18 37.63 -21.26
N SER A 23 -56.79 37.44 -22.52
CA SER A 23 -56.99 38.41 -23.60
C SER A 23 -58.31 38.08 -24.32
N SER A 24 -59.37 38.80 -23.97
CA SER A 24 -60.67 38.78 -24.67
C SER A 24 -60.59 39.68 -25.92
N GLY A 25 -60.30 39.09 -27.08
CA GLY A 25 -60.41 39.75 -28.37
C GLY A 25 -61.85 39.73 -28.88
N THR A 26 -62.50 40.89 -28.89
CA THR A 26 -63.83 41.11 -29.49
C THR A 26 -63.71 41.16 -31.02
N HIS A 27 -64.03 40.06 -31.69
CA HIS A 27 -64.24 40.03 -33.14
C HIS A 27 -65.64 40.59 -33.49
N PHE A 28 -65.69 41.80 -34.05
CA PHE A 28 -66.86 42.32 -34.76
C PHE A 28 -66.92 41.66 -36.15
N GLY A 29 -67.61 40.52 -36.24
CA GLY A 29 -67.98 39.90 -37.51
C GLY A 29 -69.38 40.32 -37.91
N SER A 30 -69.50 41.20 -38.91
CA SER A 30 -70.76 41.50 -39.59
C SER A 30 -71.28 40.21 -40.24
N ARG A 31 -72.28 39.58 -39.63
CA ARG A 31 -72.86 38.33 -40.13
C ARG A 31 -73.65 38.64 -41.42
N PRO A 32 -73.39 37.93 -42.54
CA PRO A 32 -74.18 38.10 -43.76
C PRO A 32 -75.65 37.75 -43.50
N LEU A 33 -76.54 38.57 -44.07
CA LEU A 33 -78.00 38.41 -43.98
C LEU A 33 -78.40 37.00 -44.43
N THR A 34 -79.32 36.39 -43.69
CA THR A 34 -79.83 35.07 -44.01
C THR A 34 -80.71 35.13 -45.26
N PRO A 35 -80.82 34.04 -46.06
CA PRO A 35 -81.69 34.01 -47.24
C PRO A 35 -83.15 34.39 -46.94
N SER A 36 -83.62 34.19 -45.70
CA SER A 36 -84.96 34.58 -45.24
C SER A 36 -85.10 36.09 -45.06
N GLU A 37 -84.06 36.79 -44.59
CA GLU A 37 -84.05 38.26 -44.47
C GLU A 37 -83.95 38.92 -45.85
N TYR A 38 -83.20 38.31 -46.77
CA TYR A 38 -83.15 38.74 -48.17
C TYR A 38 -84.52 38.59 -48.86
N ALA A 39 -85.21 37.46 -48.65
CA ALA A 39 -86.55 37.22 -49.18
C ALA A 39 -87.59 38.22 -48.60
N HIS A 40 -87.48 38.58 -47.33
CA HIS A 40 -88.38 39.54 -46.68
C HIS A 40 -88.16 40.98 -47.18
N ALA A 41 -86.91 41.40 -47.39
CA ALA A 41 -86.60 42.70 -47.98
C ALA A 41 -87.07 42.79 -49.45
N GLN A 42 -86.88 41.71 -50.22
CA GLN A 42 -87.33 41.62 -51.61
C GLN A 42 -88.87 41.61 -51.72
N ALA A 43 -89.57 40.97 -50.77
CA ALA A 43 -91.03 41.01 -50.67
C ALA A 43 -91.56 42.43 -50.35
N LEU A 44 -90.87 43.20 -49.50
CA LEU A 44 -91.25 44.58 -49.17
C LEU A 44 -91.11 45.56 -50.35
N VAL A 45 -90.06 45.40 -51.17
CA VAL A 45 -89.84 46.20 -52.38
C VAL A 45 -90.84 45.81 -53.49
N THR A 46 -91.14 44.52 -53.64
CA THR A 46 -92.12 44.05 -54.64
C THR A 46 -93.55 44.46 -54.27
N ALA A 47 -93.89 44.49 -52.97
CA ALA A 47 -95.19 44.95 -52.48
C ALA A 47 -95.39 46.47 -52.58
N THR A 48 -94.32 47.26 -52.65
CA THR A 48 -94.41 48.73 -52.79
C THR A 48 -94.51 49.17 -54.25
N LEU A 49 -93.95 48.43 -55.20
CA LEU A 49 -94.03 48.75 -56.64
C LEU A 49 -95.36 48.33 -57.30
N ALA A 50 -96.10 47.37 -56.74
CA ALA A 50 -97.36 46.88 -57.32
C ALA A 50 -98.59 47.79 -57.10
N ARG A 51 -98.43 49.01 -56.57
CA ARG A 51 -99.55 49.86 -56.11
C ARG A 51 -99.86 51.10 -56.95
N GLN A 52 -99.15 51.36 -58.04
CA GLN A 52 -99.41 52.52 -58.90
C GLN A 52 -99.15 52.20 -60.37
N TYR A 53 -100.19 51.79 -61.11
CA TYR A 53 -100.60 52.39 -62.40
C TYR A 53 -101.67 51.52 -63.09
N LYS A 54 -102.78 52.15 -63.47
CA LYS A 54 -103.81 51.67 -64.42
C LYS A 54 -104.28 52.96 -65.09
N PRO A 55 -104.05 53.22 -66.40
CA PRO A 55 -105.11 52.91 -67.38
C PRO A 55 -104.72 52.83 -68.90
N THR A 56 -105.56 52.14 -69.68
CA THR A 56 -106.04 52.39 -71.10
C THR A 56 -105.27 52.00 -72.37
N ASP A 57 -105.83 50.97 -73.03
CA ASP A 57 -105.56 50.36 -74.34
C ASP A 57 -105.20 51.30 -75.52
N ASN A 58 -104.28 50.80 -76.35
CA ASN A 58 -103.94 51.17 -77.74
C ASN A 58 -102.89 52.25 -78.05
N ASP A 59 -102.33 52.92 -77.04
CA ASP A 59 -100.99 53.56 -77.13
C ASP A 59 -99.98 52.92 -76.15
N HIS A 60 -100.44 51.89 -75.43
CA HIS A 60 -99.69 51.19 -74.38
C HIS A 60 -98.49 50.44 -74.88
N SER A 61 -98.53 49.88 -76.09
CA SER A 61 -97.38 49.17 -76.63
C SER A 61 -96.16 50.09 -76.72
N GLU A 62 -96.29 51.31 -77.27
CA GLU A 62 -95.15 52.22 -77.37
C GLU A 62 -94.75 52.83 -76.03
N HIS A 63 -95.69 53.16 -75.15
CA HIS A 63 -95.37 53.77 -73.86
C HIS A 63 -94.81 52.74 -72.85
N GLU A 64 -95.25 51.48 -72.92
CA GLU A 64 -94.71 50.34 -72.19
C GLU A 64 -93.35 49.91 -72.76
N ILE A 65 -93.15 49.98 -74.09
CA ILE A 65 -91.82 49.83 -74.71
C ILE A 65 -90.89 50.95 -74.26
N GLN A 66 -91.33 52.21 -74.21
CA GLN A 66 -90.52 53.34 -73.74
C GLN A 66 -90.20 53.25 -72.24
N LEU A 67 -91.16 52.82 -71.41
CA LEU A 67 -90.94 52.56 -69.98
C LEU A 67 -90.01 51.36 -69.76
N ALA A 68 -90.16 50.30 -70.54
CA ALA A 68 -89.23 49.16 -70.53
C ALA A 68 -87.83 49.59 -70.99
N ASP A 69 -87.72 50.45 -72.01
CA ASP A 69 -86.43 50.97 -72.49
C ASP A 69 -85.79 51.94 -71.47
N PHE A 70 -86.59 52.74 -70.76
CA PHE A 70 -86.14 53.56 -69.64
C PHE A 70 -85.71 52.71 -68.44
N GLU A 71 -86.46 51.65 -68.12
CA GLU A 71 -86.12 50.70 -67.07
C GLU A 71 -84.83 49.94 -67.41
N VAL A 72 -84.65 49.53 -68.67
CA VAL A 72 -83.41 48.91 -69.15
C VAL A 72 -82.25 49.89 -69.03
N LYS A 73 -82.41 51.16 -69.42
CA LYS A 73 -81.39 52.20 -69.25
C LYS A 73 -81.07 52.47 -67.78
N ILE A 74 -82.07 52.54 -66.90
CA ILE A 74 -81.87 52.72 -65.46
C ILE A 74 -81.15 51.51 -64.87
N ARG A 75 -81.54 50.27 -65.22
CA ARG A 75 -80.85 49.04 -64.80
C ARG A 75 -79.42 49.02 -65.31
N GLN A 76 -79.17 49.44 -66.55
CA GLN A 76 -77.83 49.56 -67.11
C GLN A 76 -77.00 50.60 -66.35
N TYR A 77 -77.57 51.78 -66.05
CA TYR A 77 -76.88 52.83 -65.29
C TYR A 77 -76.58 52.39 -63.85
N ILE A 78 -77.51 51.69 -63.21
CA ILE A 78 -77.32 51.09 -61.88
C ILE A 78 -76.23 50.02 -61.93
N LEU A 79 -76.21 49.17 -62.97
CA LEU A 79 -75.15 48.19 -63.18
C LEU A 79 -73.80 48.86 -63.43
N ASP A 80 -73.73 49.91 -64.24
CA ASP A 80 -72.49 50.64 -64.53
C ASP A 80 -71.95 51.38 -63.29
N LEU A 81 -72.83 51.83 -62.37
CA LEU A 81 -72.44 52.45 -61.10
C LEU A 81 -72.03 51.40 -60.04
N LEU A 82 -72.76 50.29 -59.94
CA LEU A 82 -72.53 49.26 -58.93
C LEU A 82 -71.41 48.29 -59.31
N GLN A 83 -71.24 47.95 -60.59
CA GLN A 83 -70.27 46.95 -61.05
C GLN A 83 -68.81 47.30 -60.69
N PRO A 84 -68.33 48.55 -60.84
CA PRO A 84 -66.99 48.93 -60.38
C PRO A 84 -66.83 48.76 -58.87
N THR A 85 -67.87 49.12 -58.11
CA THR A 85 -67.89 48.99 -56.65
C THR A 85 -67.84 47.52 -56.24
N ILE A 86 -68.72 46.67 -56.80
CA ILE A 86 -68.75 45.22 -56.54
C ILE A 86 -67.41 44.57 -56.90
N ARG A 87 -66.81 44.91 -58.06
CA ARG A 87 -65.49 44.39 -58.45
C ARG A 87 -64.40 44.81 -57.47
N ARG A 88 -64.42 46.06 -57.00
CA ARG A 88 -63.46 46.56 -56.01
C ARG A 88 -63.65 45.87 -54.66
N THR A 89 -64.89 45.68 -54.22
CA THR A 89 -65.18 44.97 -52.97
C THR A 89 -64.77 43.51 -53.05
N ALA A 90 -65.05 42.82 -54.16
CA ALA A 90 -64.61 41.44 -54.37
C ALA A 90 -63.08 41.31 -54.44
N ALA A 91 -62.37 42.27 -55.06
CA ALA A 91 -60.91 42.32 -55.05
C ALA A 91 -60.35 42.51 -53.64
N LEU A 92 -60.94 43.42 -52.85
CA LEU A 92 -60.56 43.64 -51.45
C LEU A 92 -60.87 42.43 -50.57
N GLU A 93 -62.00 41.75 -50.78
CA GLU A 93 -62.31 40.49 -50.10
C GLU A 93 -61.26 39.42 -50.41
N HIS A 94 -60.86 39.29 -51.67
CA HIS A 94 -59.80 38.35 -52.06
C HIS A 94 -58.44 38.71 -51.44
N GLU A 95 -58.05 39.99 -51.44
CA GLU A 95 -56.84 40.46 -50.76
C GLU A 95 -56.91 40.19 -49.25
N PHE A 96 -58.07 40.41 -48.63
CA PHE A 96 -58.27 40.17 -47.20
C PHE A 96 -58.18 38.67 -46.87
N THR A 97 -58.76 37.79 -47.68
CA THR A 97 -58.61 36.34 -47.51
C THR A 97 -57.17 35.89 -47.68
N ALA A 98 -56.44 36.46 -48.64
CA ALA A 98 -55.01 36.16 -48.82
C ALA A 98 -54.17 36.61 -47.60
N VAL A 99 -54.46 37.79 -47.04
CA VAL A 99 -53.81 38.27 -45.81
C VAL A 99 -54.18 37.38 -44.61
N GLN A 100 -55.43 36.91 -44.50
CA GLN A 100 -55.82 35.97 -43.44
C GLN A 100 -55.08 34.64 -43.55
N GLU A 101 -54.93 34.09 -44.76
CA GLU A 101 -54.14 32.88 -45.00
C GLU A 101 -52.68 33.09 -44.62
N ASP A 102 -52.07 34.21 -45.03
CA ASP A 102 -50.70 34.57 -44.66
C ASP A 102 -50.54 34.70 -43.14
N VAL A 103 -51.47 35.36 -42.45
CA VAL A 103 -51.46 35.47 -40.98
C VAL A 103 -51.58 34.10 -40.32
N ALA A 104 -52.43 33.21 -40.83
CA ALA A 104 -52.56 31.85 -40.32
C ALA A 104 -51.26 31.06 -40.49
N ILE A 105 -50.61 31.16 -41.67
CA ILE A 105 -49.32 30.53 -41.94
C ILE A 105 -48.24 31.10 -41.01
N LYS A 106 -48.16 32.42 -40.85
CA LYS A 106 -47.19 33.06 -39.94
C LYS A 106 -47.44 32.71 -38.48
N SER A 107 -48.69 32.63 -38.05
CA SER A 107 -49.05 32.17 -36.71
C SER A 107 -48.60 30.73 -36.46
N ALA A 108 -48.76 29.84 -37.44
CA ALA A 108 -48.27 28.47 -37.35
C ALA A 108 -46.73 28.42 -37.28
N GLN A 109 -46.03 29.24 -38.07
CA GLN A 109 -44.57 29.37 -38.02
C GLN A 109 -44.07 29.87 -36.66
N ILE A 110 -44.74 30.87 -36.07
CA ILE A 110 -44.41 31.38 -34.73
C ILE A 110 -44.64 30.30 -33.67
N ALA A 111 -45.75 29.57 -33.75
CA ALA A 111 -46.03 28.48 -32.82
C ALA A 111 -44.94 27.38 -32.88
N GLU A 112 -44.45 27.05 -34.06
CA GLU A 112 -43.35 26.09 -34.23
C GLU A 112 -42.03 26.63 -33.67
N LEU A 113 -41.70 27.90 -33.94
CA LEU A 113 -40.52 28.54 -33.36
C LEU A 113 -40.57 28.57 -31.83
N MET A 114 -41.74 28.79 -31.23
CA MET A 114 -41.91 28.71 -29.78
C MET A 114 -41.70 27.29 -29.24
N ARG A 115 -42.15 26.24 -29.95
CA ARG A 115 -41.84 24.85 -29.57
C ARG A 115 -40.35 24.56 -29.64
N VAL A 116 -39.67 25.03 -30.68
CA VAL A 116 -38.21 24.88 -30.82
C VAL A 116 -37.49 25.62 -29.69
N SER A 117 -37.88 26.87 -29.40
CA SER A 117 -37.31 27.65 -28.29
C SER A 117 -37.46 26.93 -26.95
N SER A 118 -38.64 26.38 -26.67
CA SER A 118 -38.89 25.61 -25.44
C SER A 118 -38.01 24.36 -25.35
N ARG A 119 -37.78 23.65 -26.46
CA ARG A 119 -36.85 22.51 -26.49
C ARG A 119 -35.41 22.92 -26.24
N VAL A 120 -34.98 24.06 -26.81
CA VAL A 120 -33.63 24.61 -26.58
C VAL A 120 -33.44 25.01 -25.13
N GLU A 121 -34.43 25.65 -24.50
CA GLU A 121 -34.40 25.97 -23.07
C GLU A 121 -34.29 24.72 -22.19
N GLN A 122 -35.04 23.66 -22.53
CA GLN A 122 -34.96 22.38 -21.83
C GLN A 122 -33.56 21.75 -21.98
N GLN A 123 -32.99 21.76 -23.18
CA GLN A 123 -31.63 21.27 -23.41
C GLN A 123 -30.59 22.13 -22.67
N MET A 124 -30.76 23.44 -22.63
CA MET A 124 -29.88 24.34 -21.89
C MET A 124 -29.92 24.04 -20.38
N SER A 125 -31.11 23.78 -19.83
CA SER A 125 -31.26 23.32 -18.44
C SER A 125 -30.51 22.01 -18.16
N THR A 126 -30.49 21.06 -19.10
CA THR A 126 -29.71 19.82 -18.93
C THR A 126 -28.20 20.07 -18.98
N VAL A 127 -27.76 20.97 -19.86
CA VAL A 127 -26.33 21.35 -19.96
C VAL A 127 -25.87 22.05 -18.69
N ASP A 128 -26.70 22.91 -18.10
CA ASP A 128 -26.38 23.57 -16.84
C ASP A 128 -26.35 22.58 -15.66
N GLY A 129 -27.20 21.54 -15.68
CA GLY A 129 -27.09 20.40 -14.76
C GLY A 129 -25.74 19.70 -14.85
N PHE A 130 -25.29 19.36 -16.06
CA PHE A 130 -23.97 18.75 -16.28
C PHE A 130 -22.82 19.67 -15.85
N ARG A 131 -22.93 20.98 -16.07
CA ARG A 131 -21.92 21.94 -15.59
C ARG A 131 -21.83 21.97 -14.07
N ALA A 132 -22.95 21.92 -13.38
CA ALA A 132 -22.98 21.86 -11.92
C ALA A 132 -22.34 20.58 -11.39
N GLU A 133 -22.64 19.42 -11.99
CA GLU A 133 -22.01 18.15 -11.64
C GLU A 133 -20.51 18.13 -11.92
N LEU A 134 -20.08 18.61 -13.09
CA LEU A 134 -18.65 18.74 -13.42
C LEU A 134 -17.92 19.66 -12.43
N SER A 135 -18.54 20.78 -12.06
CA SER A 135 -17.98 21.68 -11.05
C SER A 135 -17.87 21.01 -9.68
N ARG A 136 -18.83 20.15 -9.31
CA ARG A 136 -18.79 19.37 -8.06
C ARG A 136 -17.66 18.35 -8.09
N PHE A 137 -17.54 17.58 -9.18
CA PHE A 137 -16.45 16.62 -9.36
C PHE A 137 -15.07 17.29 -9.35
N ASP A 138 -14.94 18.48 -9.94
CA ASP A 138 -13.69 19.23 -9.89
C ASP A 138 -13.35 19.72 -8.48
N ALA A 139 -14.35 20.08 -7.67
CA ALA A 139 -14.14 20.44 -6.27
C ALA A 139 -13.72 19.23 -5.43
N GLU A 140 -14.41 18.10 -5.56
CA GLU A 140 -14.08 16.84 -4.90
C GLU A 140 -12.66 16.37 -5.29
N ARG A 141 -12.32 16.42 -6.59
CA ARG A 141 -10.98 16.08 -7.08
C ARG A 141 -9.89 16.96 -6.46
N ARG A 142 -10.11 18.28 -6.36
CA ARG A 142 -9.16 19.20 -5.73
C ARG A 142 -9.02 18.93 -4.24
N GLN A 143 -10.11 18.58 -3.56
CA GLN A 143 -10.08 18.18 -2.16
C GLN A 143 -9.24 16.92 -1.96
N TRP A 144 -9.51 15.85 -2.73
CA TRP A 144 -8.72 14.62 -2.68
C TRP A 144 -7.24 14.86 -2.98
N GLN A 145 -6.93 15.74 -3.94
CA GLN A 145 -5.56 16.12 -4.25
C GLN A 145 -4.89 16.85 -3.08
N ALA A 146 -5.60 17.74 -2.38
CA ALA A 146 -5.10 18.44 -1.21
C ALA A 146 -4.83 17.47 -0.04
N GLU A 147 -5.78 16.58 0.26
CA GLU A 147 -5.67 15.55 1.31
C GLU A 147 -4.51 14.60 1.03
N ALA A 148 -4.35 14.14 -0.22
CA ALA A 148 -3.22 13.29 -0.62
C ALA A 148 -1.87 14.01 -0.47
N THR A 149 -1.82 15.31 -0.79
CA THR A 149 -0.61 16.12 -0.67
C THR A 149 -0.23 16.32 0.81
N GLU A 150 -1.22 16.56 1.67
CA GLU A 150 -1.04 16.66 3.12
C GLU A 150 -0.58 15.32 3.73
N GLY A 151 -1.21 14.20 3.32
CA GLY A 151 -0.80 12.86 3.74
C GLY A 151 0.65 12.54 3.36
N LEU A 152 1.08 12.89 2.14
CA LEU A 152 2.47 12.74 1.69
C LEU A 152 3.44 13.63 2.48
N ALA A 153 3.03 14.86 2.84
CA ALA A 153 3.84 15.75 3.65
C ALA A 153 4.05 15.20 5.06
N THR A 154 3.00 14.69 5.70
CA THR A 154 3.07 14.05 7.02
C THR A 154 3.93 12.79 7.00
N MET A 155 3.75 11.90 6.01
CA MET A 155 4.61 10.72 5.87
C MET A 155 6.08 11.07 5.67
N LYS A 156 6.37 12.16 4.93
CA LYS A 156 7.75 12.64 4.76
C LYS A 156 8.33 13.15 6.08
N GLN A 157 7.55 13.88 6.87
CA GLN A 157 7.97 14.33 8.20
C GLN A 157 8.25 13.15 9.13
N ASP A 158 7.41 12.12 9.12
CA ASP A 158 7.63 10.90 9.89
C ASP A 158 8.90 10.18 9.44
N GLN A 159 9.14 10.07 8.13
CA GLN A 159 10.36 9.48 7.58
C GLN A 159 11.62 10.23 8.03
N ASP A 160 11.59 11.56 8.03
CA ASP A 160 12.69 12.40 8.51
C ASP A 160 12.91 12.23 10.03
N ALA A 161 11.84 12.12 10.81
CA ALA A 161 11.91 11.82 12.25
C ALA A 161 12.52 10.44 12.53
N PHE A 162 12.10 9.41 11.80
CA PHE A 162 12.69 8.07 11.88
C PHE A 162 14.17 8.06 11.51
N ARG A 163 14.55 8.80 10.45
CA ARG A 163 15.96 8.94 10.06
C ARG A 163 16.78 9.58 11.16
N TYR A 164 16.30 10.67 11.76
CA TYR A 164 16.96 11.32 12.88
C TYR A 164 17.10 10.40 14.10
N GLN A 165 16.06 9.60 14.40
CA GLN A 165 16.11 8.61 15.49
C GLN A 165 17.17 7.53 15.23
N MET A 166 17.27 7.04 13.99
CA MET A 166 18.29 6.09 13.57
C MET A 166 19.70 6.67 13.69
N GLU A 167 19.92 7.90 13.22
CA GLU A 167 21.22 8.59 13.35
C GLU A 167 21.61 8.77 14.83
N ARG A 168 20.64 9.07 15.70
CA ARG A 168 20.86 9.14 17.16
C ARG A 168 21.20 7.79 17.78
N GLN A 169 20.50 6.72 17.39
CA GLN A 169 20.80 5.36 17.85
C GLN A 169 22.18 4.90 17.39
N ASP A 170 22.56 5.21 16.15
CA ASP A 170 23.88 4.89 15.61
C ASP A 170 25.00 5.60 16.39
N ALA A 171 24.81 6.88 16.72
CA ALA A 171 25.76 7.61 17.58
C ALA A 171 25.89 6.99 18.98
N SER A 172 24.78 6.50 19.56
CA SER A 172 24.77 5.78 20.84
C SER A 172 25.53 4.45 20.75
N ILE A 173 25.29 3.67 19.68
CA ILE A 173 26.00 2.41 19.43
C ILE A 173 27.49 2.66 19.29
N HIS A 174 27.91 3.67 18.54
CA HIS A 174 29.33 4.05 18.41
C HIS A 174 29.95 4.49 19.74
N SER A 175 29.17 5.09 20.65
CA SER A 175 29.64 5.42 22.00
C SER A 175 29.80 4.17 22.88
N ALA A 176 28.82 3.26 22.83
CA ALA A 176 28.88 1.97 23.52
C ALA A 176 30.05 1.12 23.02
N HIS A 177 30.26 1.06 21.70
CA HIS A 177 31.37 0.33 21.08
C HIS A 177 32.72 0.82 21.58
N ARG A 178 32.94 2.15 21.61
CA ARG A 178 34.16 2.74 22.20
C ARG A 178 34.35 2.40 23.67
N THR A 179 33.28 2.20 24.41
CA THR A 179 33.34 1.81 25.84
C THR A 179 33.71 0.33 25.97
N VAL A 180 33.14 -0.54 25.12
CA VAL A 180 33.51 -1.96 25.02
C VAL A 180 34.99 -2.11 24.64
N ASP A 181 35.48 -1.35 23.67
CA ASP A 181 36.90 -1.38 23.27
C ASP A 181 37.84 -0.99 24.42
N ARG A 182 37.46 0.01 25.22
CA ARG A 182 38.22 0.39 26.42
C ARG A 182 38.24 -0.73 27.45
N ILE A 183 37.08 -1.32 27.74
CA ILE A 183 36.97 -2.43 28.71
C ILE A 183 37.78 -3.63 28.22
N ALA A 184 37.71 -3.97 26.93
CA ALA A 184 38.51 -5.03 26.34
C ALA A 184 40.02 -4.75 26.47
N GLY A 185 40.44 -3.50 26.27
CA GLY A 185 41.81 -3.07 26.50
C GLY A 185 42.26 -3.20 27.96
N GLU A 186 41.44 -2.78 28.93
CA GLU A 186 41.74 -2.96 30.36
C GLU A 186 41.75 -4.44 30.76
N LEU A 187 40.84 -5.26 30.24
CA LEU A 187 40.82 -6.70 30.46
C LEU A 187 42.12 -7.35 29.95
N GLY A 188 42.59 -6.94 28.77
CA GLY A 188 43.87 -7.37 28.22
C GLY A 188 45.05 -7.04 29.15
N ARG A 189 45.10 -5.80 29.67
CA ARG A 189 46.15 -5.41 30.64
C ARG A 189 46.07 -6.21 31.95
N ILE A 190 44.87 -6.42 32.49
CA ILE A 190 44.68 -7.24 33.70
C ILE A 190 45.16 -8.66 33.44
N GLN A 191 44.87 -9.22 32.26
CA GLN A 191 45.34 -10.54 31.87
C GLN A 191 46.87 -10.62 31.77
N GLU A 192 47.53 -9.63 31.15
CA GLU A 192 49.00 -9.53 31.10
C GLU A 192 49.62 -9.46 32.51
N VAL A 193 49.04 -8.66 33.42
CA VAL A 193 49.49 -8.59 34.81
C VAL A 193 49.28 -9.92 35.54
N ALA A 194 48.14 -10.58 35.34
CA ALA A 194 47.86 -11.88 35.93
C ALA A 194 48.83 -12.96 35.44
N ASP A 195 49.14 -12.99 34.16
CA ASP A 195 50.12 -13.91 33.59
C ASP A 195 51.55 -13.59 34.06
N GLY A 196 51.89 -12.31 34.22
CA GLY A 196 53.15 -11.89 34.86
C GLY A 196 53.28 -12.35 36.31
N LEU A 197 52.20 -12.23 37.10
CA LEU A 197 52.16 -12.73 38.48
C LEU A 197 52.31 -14.26 38.54
N ARG A 198 51.62 -14.99 37.64
CA ARG A 198 51.77 -16.46 37.52
C ARG A 198 53.20 -16.85 37.19
N ALA A 199 53.82 -16.22 36.20
CA ALA A 199 55.21 -16.47 35.84
C ALA A 199 56.17 -16.17 37.02
N HIS A 200 55.91 -15.11 37.78
CA HIS A 200 56.68 -14.78 38.98
C HIS A 200 56.52 -15.83 40.09
N THR A 201 55.29 -16.30 40.35
CA THR A 201 55.05 -17.37 41.34
C THR A 201 55.71 -18.68 40.92
N ASP A 202 55.66 -19.04 39.64
CA ASP A 202 56.31 -20.24 39.12
C ASP A 202 57.83 -20.16 39.27
N LYS A 203 58.42 -18.99 38.96
CA LYS A 203 59.85 -18.75 39.16
C LYS A 203 60.26 -18.86 40.63
N ARG A 204 59.48 -18.30 41.56
CA ARG A 204 59.73 -18.42 43.01
C ARG A 204 59.60 -19.86 43.48
N LEU A 205 58.57 -20.57 43.03
CA LEU A 205 58.36 -21.97 43.37
C LEU A 205 59.51 -22.84 42.85
N GLY A 206 59.98 -22.59 41.63
CA GLY A 206 61.19 -23.22 41.08
C GLY A 206 62.45 -22.95 41.90
N ALA A 207 62.66 -21.70 42.34
CA ALA A 207 63.80 -21.33 43.19
C ALA A 207 63.75 -22.00 44.57
N HIS A 208 62.57 -22.06 45.20
CA HIS A 208 62.37 -22.78 46.46
C HIS A 208 62.57 -24.28 46.29
N ASN A 209 62.09 -24.87 45.20
CA ASN A 209 62.29 -26.29 44.89
C ASN A 209 63.78 -26.61 44.71
N ASN A 210 64.54 -25.76 44.01
CA ASN A 210 65.99 -25.91 43.88
C ASN A 210 66.69 -25.82 45.24
N THR A 211 66.30 -24.85 46.07
CA THR A 211 66.87 -24.67 47.42
C THR A 211 66.58 -25.89 48.31
N LEU A 212 65.35 -26.40 48.28
CA LEU A 212 64.95 -27.62 49.00
C LEU A 212 65.74 -28.83 48.54
N ASN A 213 65.95 -28.99 47.22
CA ASN A 213 66.78 -30.07 46.68
C ASN A 213 68.24 -29.94 47.13
N THR A 214 68.80 -28.73 47.14
CA THR A 214 70.15 -28.50 47.68
C THR A 214 70.23 -28.89 49.16
N PHE A 215 69.30 -28.41 50.00
CA PHE A 215 69.28 -28.80 51.41
C PHE A 215 69.10 -30.30 51.61
N LYS A 216 68.25 -30.94 50.82
CA LYS A 216 68.08 -32.38 50.82
C LYS A 216 69.40 -33.09 50.52
N THR A 217 70.11 -32.71 49.45
CA THR A 217 71.41 -33.30 49.11
C THR A 217 72.47 -33.03 50.18
N GLU A 218 72.50 -31.85 50.80
CA GLU A 218 73.41 -31.53 51.90
C GLU A 218 73.14 -32.39 53.15
N LEU A 219 71.87 -32.62 53.48
CA LEU A 219 71.47 -33.49 54.58
C LEU A 219 71.83 -34.95 54.29
N GLU A 220 71.59 -35.43 53.08
CA GLU A 220 72.01 -36.77 52.63
C GLU A 220 73.54 -36.94 52.78
N VAL A 221 74.34 -35.96 52.35
CA VAL A 221 75.80 -36.00 52.51
C VAL A 221 76.23 -35.99 53.98
N LYS A 222 75.61 -35.14 54.82
CA LYS A 222 75.89 -35.10 56.26
C LYS A 222 75.54 -36.41 56.95
N LEU A 223 74.42 -37.02 56.57
CA LEU A 223 73.97 -38.29 57.11
C LEU A 223 74.95 -39.40 56.76
N VAL A 224 75.38 -39.51 55.50
CA VAL A 224 76.44 -40.44 55.07
C VAL A 224 77.76 -40.19 55.81
N SER A 225 78.15 -38.92 56.03
CA SER A 225 79.35 -38.60 56.80
C SER A 225 79.23 -39.00 58.27
N LEU A 226 78.07 -38.86 58.89
CA LEU A 226 77.83 -39.29 60.27
C LEU A 226 77.82 -40.81 60.39
N GLU A 227 77.19 -41.51 59.45
CA GLU A 227 77.24 -42.97 59.35
C GLU A 227 78.68 -43.47 59.22
N SER A 228 79.48 -42.84 58.36
CA SER A 228 80.91 -43.19 58.21
C SER A 228 81.71 -42.95 59.49
N ARG A 229 81.50 -41.84 60.20
CA ARG A 229 82.15 -41.58 61.50
C ARG A 229 81.71 -42.56 62.57
N HIS A 230 80.42 -42.90 62.61
CA HIS A 230 79.89 -43.89 63.53
C HIS A 230 80.54 -45.25 63.30
N ASN A 231 80.61 -45.70 62.05
CA ASN A 231 81.30 -46.94 61.68
C ASN A 231 82.77 -46.91 62.11
N LYS A 232 83.48 -45.80 61.85
CA LYS A 232 84.87 -45.64 62.29
C LYS A 232 85.03 -45.70 63.81
N LEU A 233 84.17 -45.02 64.56
CA LEU A 233 84.18 -45.06 66.03
C LEU A 233 83.87 -46.46 66.56
N CYS A 234 82.94 -47.17 65.92
CA CYS A 234 82.66 -48.56 66.23
C CYS A 234 83.90 -49.44 65.97
N ASP A 235 84.60 -49.25 64.86
CA ASP A 235 85.86 -49.95 64.56
C ASP A 235 86.98 -49.57 65.55
N ASP A 236 87.09 -48.31 65.96
CA ASP A 236 88.12 -47.86 66.91
C ASP A 236 87.87 -48.42 68.34
N LEU A 237 86.60 -48.57 68.75
CA LEU A 237 86.19 -49.07 70.07
C LEU A 237 86.09 -50.59 70.16
N TRP A 238 85.65 -51.24 69.08
CA TRP A 238 85.31 -52.66 69.03
C TRP A 238 86.10 -53.46 67.98
N GLY A 239 86.95 -52.80 67.19
CA GLY A 239 87.84 -53.46 66.26
C GLY A 239 88.91 -54.26 66.98
N GLU A 240 89.39 -55.32 66.33
CA GLU A 240 90.29 -56.31 66.91
C GLU A 240 91.65 -55.74 67.38
N GLU A 241 91.99 -54.50 67.05
CA GLU A 241 93.32 -53.92 67.34
C GLU A 241 93.37 -52.84 68.44
N THR A 242 92.26 -52.30 68.96
CA THR A 242 92.34 -51.18 69.95
C THR A 242 91.20 -51.08 70.97
N GLY A 243 91.50 -50.36 72.07
CA GLY A 243 90.53 -49.98 73.10
C GLY A 243 90.52 -50.94 74.28
N LEU A 244 89.63 -51.94 74.23
CA LEU A 244 89.51 -52.92 75.32
C LEU A 244 90.73 -53.84 75.41
N ALA A 245 91.26 -54.32 74.28
CA ALA A 245 92.42 -55.22 74.28
C ALA A 245 93.68 -54.60 74.92
N LYS A 246 93.91 -53.30 74.69
CA LYS A 246 95.02 -52.54 75.29
C LYS A 246 94.80 -52.29 76.79
N LEU A 247 93.57 -51.98 77.18
CA LEU A 247 93.23 -51.75 78.58
C LEU A 247 93.35 -53.04 79.41
N THR A 248 93.02 -54.19 78.83
CA THR A 248 93.27 -55.51 79.42
C THR A 248 94.78 -55.79 79.55
N HIS A 249 95.58 -55.48 78.53
CA HIS A 249 97.04 -55.65 78.57
C HIS A 249 97.73 -54.78 79.64
N ASP A 250 97.34 -53.51 79.77
CA ASP A 250 97.89 -52.61 80.80
C ASP A 250 97.48 -53.07 82.21
N LEU A 251 96.28 -53.67 82.36
CA LEU A 251 95.81 -54.26 83.62
C LEU A 251 96.63 -55.49 84.02
N ASP A 252 96.94 -56.37 83.05
CA ASP A 252 97.80 -57.53 83.26
C ASP A 252 99.23 -57.12 83.69
N LYS A 253 99.78 -56.10 83.03
CA LYS A 253 101.11 -55.54 83.36
C LYS A 253 101.16 -54.94 84.76
N THR A 254 100.08 -54.29 85.19
CA THR A 254 99.98 -53.73 86.55
C THR A 254 99.90 -54.85 87.60
N ASN A 255 99.19 -55.94 87.29
CA ASN A 255 99.13 -57.13 88.13
C ASN A 255 100.49 -57.83 88.27
N GLU A 256 101.29 -57.85 87.21
CA GLU A 256 102.63 -58.43 87.21
C GLU A 256 103.60 -57.67 88.13
N ILE A 257 103.52 -56.33 88.14
CA ILE A 257 104.32 -55.45 89.02
C ILE A 257 103.95 -55.65 90.50
N VAL A 258 102.65 -55.78 90.81
CA VAL A 258 102.17 -56.02 92.18
C VAL A 258 102.63 -57.38 92.69
N ASN A 259 102.65 -58.40 91.83
CA ASN A 259 103.15 -59.73 92.17
C ASN A 259 104.66 -59.74 92.45
N THR A 260 105.45 -58.93 91.72
CA THR A 260 106.90 -58.81 91.95
C THR A 260 107.21 -58.11 93.29
N MET A 261 106.54 -57.00 93.62
CA MET A 261 106.71 -56.37 94.94
C MET A 261 106.27 -57.28 96.09
N THR A 262 105.25 -58.11 95.87
CA THR A 262 104.80 -59.10 96.87
C THR A 262 105.85 -60.21 97.06
N ALA A 263 106.57 -60.61 96.01
CA ALA A 263 107.67 -61.58 96.08
C ALA A 263 108.90 -61.00 96.81
N ASP A 264 109.25 -59.73 96.57
CA ASP A 264 110.37 -59.05 97.24
C ASP A 264 110.11 -58.89 98.75
N LEU A 265 108.87 -58.58 99.16
CA LEU A 265 108.43 -58.58 100.56
C LEU A 265 108.54 -59.96 101.21
N HIS A 266 108.34 -61.04 100.45
CA HIS A 266 108.49 -62.41 100.95
C HIS A 266 109.96 -62.81 101.11
N LEU A 267 110.85 -62.38 100.22
CA LEU A 267 112.30 -62.58 100.34
C LEU A 267 112.89 -61.86 101.55
N MET A 268 112.44 -60.64 101.83
CA MET A 268 112.86 -59.88 103.03
C MET A 268 112.38 -60.48 104.36
N ARG A 269 111.43 -61.42 104.34
CA ARG A 269 110.91 -62.09 105.54
C ARG A 269 111.75 -63.29 105.98
N HIS A 270 112.62 -63.82 105.11
CA HIS A 270 113.37 -65.06 105.35
C HIS A 270 114.85 -64.83 105.73
N ASP A 271 115.41 -63.67 105.38
CA ASP A 271 116.70 -63.24 105.90
C ASP A 271 116.49 -62.37 107.14
N LYS A 272 117.25 -62.63 108.21
CA LYS A 272 117.28 -61.79 109.41
C LYS A 272 117.93 -60.45 109.05
N ALA A 273 117.15 -59.61 108.38
CA ALA A 273 117.56 -58.29 107.94
C ALA A 273 118.02 -57.48 109.15
N SER A 274 119.22 -56.93 109.02
CA SER A 274 119.81 -56.00 109.96
C SER A 274 118.82 -54.87 110.26
N ILE A 275 118.70 -54.48 111.53
CA ILE A 275 117.92 -53.30 111.95
C ILE A 275 118.27 -52.05 111.12
N SER A 276 119.48 -51.97 110.54
CA SER A 276 119.86 -50.86 109.65
C SER A 276 119.16 -50.89 108.27
N GLN A 277 118.79 -52.06 107.74
CA GLN A 277 118.08 -52.18 106.46
C GLN A 277 116.57 -51.88 106.62
N LEU A 278 116.00 -52.26 107.77
CA LEU A 278 114.64 -51.88 108.15
C LEU A 278 114.50 -50.37 108.40
N GLN A 279 115.51 -49.72 108.98
CA GLN A 279 115.54 -48.26 109.12
C GLN A 279 115.66 -47.54 107.77
N ALA A 280 116.50 -48.02 106.84
CA ALA A 280 116.62 -47.44 105.51
C ALA A 280 115.31 -47.52 104.71
N ILE A 281 114.62 -48.66 104.77
CA ILE A 281 113.31 -48.83 104.12
C ILE A 281 112.23 -47.99 104.81
N GLN A 282 112.27 -47.88 106.14
CA GLN A 282 111.33 -47.02 106.87
C GLN A 282 111.55 -45.54 106.55
N GLU A 283 112.79 -45.13 106.28
CA GLU A 283 113.13 -43.77 105.85
C GLU A 283 112.69 -43.53 104.40
N GLU A 284 112.92 -44.49 103.48
CA GLU A 284 112.42 -44.45 102.08
C GLU A 284 110.90 -44.45 101.98
N VAL A 285 110.21 -45.26 102.78
CA VAL A 285 108.75 -45.26 102.85
C VAL A 285 108.24 -43.93 103.40
N ASN A 286 108.93 -43.33 104.38
CA ASN A 286 108.53 -42.03 104.90
C ASN A 286 108.77 -40.88 103.90
N THR A 287 109.89 -40.88 103.16
CA THR A 287 110.10 -39.91 102.07
C THR A 287 109.08 -40.10 100.95
N PHE A 288 108.83 -41.33 100.52
CA PHE A 288 107.80 -41.62 99.51
C PHE A 288 106.40 -41.21 99.98
N THR A 289 106.05 -41.47 101.24
CA THR A 289 104.75 -41.07 101.81
C THR A 289 104.63 -39.54 101.89
N ASN A 290 105.70 -38.83 102.23
CA ASN A 290 105.72 -37.37 102.25
C ASN A 290 105.63 -36.76 100.85
N GLU A 291 106.31 -37.35 99.86
CA GLU A 291 106.28 -36.90 98.47
C GLU A 291 104.92 -37.20 97.80
N ALA A 292 104.35 -38.38 98.07
CA ALA A 292 102.98 -38.73 97.67
C ALA A 292 101.94 -37.78 98.29
N ASN A 293 102.08 -37.45 99.58
CA ASN A 293 101.20 -36.47 100.24
C ASN A 293 101.35 -35.05 99.68
N ALA A 294 102.58 -34.62 99.34
CA ALA A 294 102.82 -33.34 98.68
C ALA A 294 102.17 -33.30 97.28
N ASN A 295 102.33 -34.36 96.49
CA ASN A 295 101.74 -34.48 95.16
C ASN A 295 100.21 -34.54 95.21
N VAL A 296 99.62 -35.28 96.17
CA VAL A 296 98.16 -35.32 96.39
C VAL A 296 97.63 -33.95 96.82
N ASN A 297 98.35 -33.22 97.67
CA ASN A 297 97.94 -31.85 98.05
C ASN A 297 98.01 -30.87 96.87
N THR A 298 99.00 -31.02 96.00
CA THR A 298 99.15 -30.18 94.80
C THR A 298 98.05 -30.50 93.78
N LEU A 299 97.72 -31.78 93.60
CA LEU A 299 96.60 -32.24 92.78
C LEU A 299 95.27 -31.71 93.33
N LYS A 300 95.06 -31.79 94.64
CA LYS A 300 93.88 -31.22 95.30
C LYS A 300 93.73 -29.73 95.02
N GLN A 301 94.80 -28.94 95.17
CA GLN A 301 94.76 -27.51 94.86
C GLN A 301 94.48 -27.21 93.38
N THR A 302 94.97 -28.06 92.47
CA THR A 302 94.75 -27.91 91.02
C THR A 302 93.29 -28.24 90.66
N VAL A 303 92.74 -29.32 91.26
CA VAL A 303 91.33 -29.69 91.12
C VAL A 303 90.42 -28.63 91.74
N ASP A 304 90.76 -28.09 92.92
CA ASP A 304 89.99 -27.03 93.57
C ASP A 304 89.98 -25.75 92.72
N ARG A 305 91.11 -25.38 92.09
CA ARG A 305 91.15 -24.26 91.12
C ARG A 305 90.33 -24.55 89.88
N MET A 306 90.51 -25.70 89.22
CA MET A 306 89.71 -26.06 88.03
C MET A 306 88.21 -26.16 88.35
N MET A 307 87.83 -26.64 89.53
CA MET A 307 86.43 -26.75 89.93
C MET A 307 85.83 -25.37 90.22
N ASN A 308 86.61 -24.44 90.77
CA ASN A 308 86.19 -23.05 90.93
C ASN A 308 86.08 -22.34 89.57
N ASP A 309 87.04 -22.51 88.67
CA ASP A 309 86.98 -21.96 87.31
C ASP A 309 85.80 -22.55 86.52
N LEU A 310 85.55 -23.86 86.63
CA LEU A 310 84.37 -24.50 86.05
C LEU A 310 83.07 -23.94 86.63
N LYS A 311 82.98 -23.73 87.95
CA LYS A 311 81.81 -23.09 88.56
C LYS A 311 81.59 -21.68 88.03
N GLU A 312 82.66 -20.90 87.86
CA GLU A 312 82.59 -19.54 87.31
C GLU A 312 82.17 -19.55 85.83
N HIS A 313 82.73 -20.46 85.03
CA HIS A 313 82.37 -20.66 83.63
C HIS A 313 80.94 -21.17 83.46
N PHE A 314 80.51 -22.13 84.26
CA PHE A 314 79.11 -22.60 84.27
C PHE A 314 78.17 -21.49 84.67
N ARG A 315 78.49 -20.72 85.72
CA ARG A 315 77.66 -19.59 86.15
C ARG A 315 77.55 -18.53 85.05
N THR A 316 78.66 -18.21 84.39
CA THR A 316 78.69 -17.24 83.29
C THR A 316 77.92 -17.78 82.08
N ALA A 317 78.14 -19.02 81.67
CA ALA A 317 77.42 -19.66 80.56
C ALA A 317 75.92 -19.77 80.84
N THR A 318 75.52 -20.17 82.05
CA THR A 318 74.12 -20.23 82.47
C THR A 318 73.48 -18.84 82.46
N ASN A 319 74.18 -17.81 82.94
CA ASN A 319 73.68 -16.43 82.88
C ASN A 319 73.56 -15.91 81.44
N THR A 320 74.54 -16.20 80.57
CA THR A 320 74.49 -15.82 79.15
C THR A 320 73.37 -16.55 78.42
N VAL A 321 73.18 -17.84 78.67
CA VAL A 321 72.08 -18.63 78.10
C VAL A 321 70.73 -18.14 78.63
N ALA A 322 70.62 -17.82 79.92
CA ALA A 322 69.40 -17.25 80.48
C ALA A 322 69.08 -15.87 79.87
N ALA A 323 70.07 -14.99 79.73
CA ALA A 323 69.93 -13.69 79.09
C ALA A 323 69.58 -13.83 77.61
N HIS A 324 70.24 -14.74 76.88
CA HIS A 324 69.94 -15.05 75.49
C HIS A 324 68.52 -15.60 75.32
N ASN A 325 68.11 -16.56 76.15
CA ASN A 325 66.75 -17.11 76.12
C ASN A 325 65.71 -16.04 76.46
N ALA A 326 65.99 -15.15 77.42
CA ALA A 326 65.09 -14.04 77.74
C ALA A 326 64.96 -13.06 76.56
N ALA A 327 66.08 -12.69 75.91
CA ALA A 327 66.08 -11.83 74.73
C ALA A 327 65.34 -12.48 73.55
N MET A 328 65.62 -13.75 73.26
CA MET A 328 64.94 -14.53 72.22
C MET A 328 63.43 -14.63 72.49
N LEU A 329 63.02 -14.94 73.72
CA LEU A 329 61.60 -15.01 74.07
C LEU A 329 60.92 -13.63 73.95
N GLN A 330 61.63 -12.55 74.23
CA GLN A 330 61.11 -11.20 74.06
C GLN A 330 60.95 -10.83 72.58
N GLU A 331 61.93 -11.18 71.75
CA GLU A 331 61.86 -11.00 70.28
C GLU A 331 60.71 -11.81 69.68
N VAL A 332 60.58 -13.09 70.08
CA VAL A 332 59.47 -13.96 69.67
C VAL A 332 58.13 -13.38 70.09
N ARG A 333 57.99 -12.88 71.32
CA ARG A 333 56.76 -12.21 71.77
C ARG A 333 56.46 -10.95 70.97
N SER A 334 57.47 -10.14 70.66
CA SER A 334 57.29 -8.93 69.86
C SER A 334 56.83 -9.28 68.43
N ALA A 335 57.48 -10.27 67.80
CA ALA A 335 57.12 -10.75 66.47
C ALA A 335 55.67 -11.27 66.44
N TYR A 336 55.27 -12.08 67.44
CA TYR A 336 53.89 -12.54 67.53
C TYR A 336 52.89 -11.40 67.74
N GLN A 337 53.23 -10.36 68.51
CA GLN A 337 52.35 -9.21 68.67
C GLN A 337 52.18 -8.42 67.37
N ASP A 338 53.24 -8.29 66.58
CA ASP A 338 53.17 -7.60 65.30
C ASP A 338 52.42 -8.41 64.24
N GLU A 339 52.62 -9.74 64.18
CA GLU A 339 51.81 -10.64 63.36
C GLU A 339 50.32 -10.57 63.75
N LEU A 340 50.00 -10.54 65.05
CA LEU A 340 48.61 -10.39 65.50
C LEU A 340 47.98 -9.07 65.04
N LYS A 341 48.72 -7.96 65.07
CA LYS A 341 48.24 -6.66 64.55
C LYS A 341 48.03 -6.71 63.03
N GLU A 342 48.92 -7.35 62.30
CA GLU A 342 48.78 -7.54 60.85
C GLU A 342 47.55 -8.38 60.52
N VAL A 343 47.35 -9.50 61.21
CA VAL A 343 46.16 -10.35 61.07
C VAL A 343 44.89 -9.59 61.38
N HIS A 344 44.88 -8.74 62.42
CA HIS A 344 43.75 -7.86 62.73
C HIS A 344 43.46 -6.87 61.59
N THR A 345 44.50 -6.28 61.00
CA THR A 345 44.39 -5.35 59.87
C THR A 345 43.82 -6.04 58.65
N ILE A 346 44.33 -7.23 58.30
CA ILE A 346 43.82 -8.04 57.19
C ILE A 346 42.35 -8.40 57.42
N ARG A 347 41.99 -8.83 58.64
CA ARG A 347 40.61 -9.17 58.99
C ARG A 347 39.68 -7.96 58.83
N ALA A 348 40.12 -6.76 59.21
CA ALA A 348 39.35 -5.53 59.03
C ALA A 348 39.12 -5.25 57.53
N VAL A 349 40.17 -5.31 56.70
CA VAL A 349 40.06 -5.11 55.24
C VAL A 349 39.13 -6.14 54.60
N VAL A 350 39.23 -7.42 54.97
CA VAL A 350 38.32 -8.47 54.46
C VAL A 350 36.87 -8.20 54.88
N THR A 351 36.64 -7.77 56.12
CA THR A 351 35.30 -7.45 56.63
C THR A 351 34.70 -6.25 55.87
N ASP A 352 35.51 -5.22 55.64
CA ASP A 352 35.12 -4.04 54.86
C ASP A 352 34.80 -4.40 53.41
N PHE A 353 35.67 -5.22 52.79
CA PHE A 353 35.45 -5.73 51.43
C PHE A 353 34.15 -6.52 51.33
N MET A 354 33.91 -7.48 52.24
CA MET A 354 32.66 -8.24 52.29
C MET A 354 31.43 -7.34 52.47
N THR A 355 31.56 -6.25 53.22
CA THR A 355 30.47 -5.29 53.42
C THR A 355 30.19 -4.49 52.15
N ARG A 356 31.23 -4.03 51.45
CA ARG A 356 31.09 -3.34 50.15
C ARG A 356 30.50 -4.25 49.09
N GLU A 357 31.00 -5.48 48.96
CA GLU A 357 30.46 -6.49 48.04
C GLU A 357 28.97 -6.77 48.29
N LYS A 358 28.56 -6.88 49.57
CA LYS A 358 27.14 -7.02 49.91
C LYS A 358 26.33 -5.81 49.47
N GLN A 359 26.82 -4.59 49.70
CA GLN A 359 26.15 -3.36 49.29
C GLN A 359 26.04 -3.24 47.76
N ASP A 360 27.12 -3.52 47.05
CA ASP A 360 27.15 -3.44 45.59
C ASP A 360 26.26 -4.52 44.96
N ARG A 361 26.24 -5.72 45.52
CA ARG A 361 25.28 -6.77 45.14
C ARG A 361 23.83 -6.29 45.32
N THR A 362 23.47 -5.73 46.47
CA THR A 362 22.10 -5.22 46.68
C THR A 362 21.73 -4.10 45.72
N ARG A 363 22.67 -3.19 45.38
CA ARG A 363 22.45 -2.13 44.41
C ARG A 363 22.20 -2.66 43.00
N ILE A 364 22.94 -3.70 42.60
CA ILE A 364 22.76 -4.34 41.30
C ILE A 364 21.42 -5.07 41.26
N GLU A 365 21.04 -5.77 42.33
CA GLU A 365 19.73 -6.44 42.46
C GLU A 365 18.57 -5.41 42.35
N ASP A 366 18.68 -4.27 43.03
CA ASP A 366 17.70 -3.18 42.95
C ASP A 366 17.62 -2.56 41.54
N SER A 367 18.77 -2.29 40.92
CA SER A 367 18.83 -1.76 39.55
C SER A 367 18.25 -2.74 38.52
N LEU A 368 18.49 -4.04 38.70
CA LEU A 368 17.95 -5.08 37.84
C LEU A 368 16.42 -5.18 38.00
N CYS A 369 15.92 -5.14 39.22
CA CYS A 369 14.48 -5.11 39.52
C CYS A 369 13.81 -3.87 38.88
N GLN A 370 14.41 -2.69 39.01
CA GLN A 370 13.90 -1.47 38.40
C GLN A 370 13.88 -1.56 36.86
N SER A 371 14.96 -2.07 36.26
CA SER A 371 15.03 -2.29 34.81
C SER A 371 14.00 -3.32 34.32
N GLN A 372 13.75 -4.36 35.11
CA GLN A 372 12.73 -5.36 34.80
C GLN A 372 11.33 -4.73 34.79
N VAL A 373 10.98 -3.97 35.84
CA VAL A 373 9.67 -3.28 35.92
C VAL A 373 9.49 -2.30 34.76
N GLN A 374 10.52 -1.53 34.40
CA GLN A 374 10.47 -0.63 33.25
C GLN A 374 10.27 -1.39 31.93
N THR A 375 10.94 -2.53 31.77
CA THR A 375 10.79 -3.36 30.57
C THR A 375 9.38 -3.95 30.49
N GLU A 376 8.83 -4.44 31.61
CA GLU A 376 7.46 -4.95 31.68
C GLU A 376 6.42 -3.88 31.34
N GLN A 377 6.60 -2.64 31.83
CA GLN A 377 5.75 -1.50 31.48
C GLN A 377 5.82 -1.15 30.00
N LEU A 378 7.03 -1.14 29.40
CA LEU A 378 7.21 -0.89 27.97
C LEU A 378 6.53 -1.99 27.13
N VAL A 379 6.69 -3.26 27.52
CA VAL A 379 6.05 -4.40 26.84
C VAL A 379 4.52 -4.31 26.93
N GLN A 380 3.98 -3.94 28.10
CA GLN A 380 2.53 -3.72 28.25
C GLN A 380 2.04 -2.58 27.36
N GLN A 381 2.76 -1.46 27.32
CA GLN A 381 2.41 -0.33 26.45
C GLN A 381 2.42 -0.72 24.97
N VAL A 382 3.49 -1.38 24.50
CA VAL A 382 3.59 -1.84 23.11
C VAL A 382 2.46 -2.83 22.78
N THR A 383 2.11 -3.72 23.71
CA THR A 383 1.01 -4.67 23.52
C THR A 383 -0.32 -3.93 23.35
N MET A 384 -0.60 -2.91 24.17
CA MET A 384 -1.80 -2.08 24.04
C MET A 384 -1.84 -1.30 22.72
N GLU A 385 -0.70 -0.75 22.27
CA GLU A 385 -0.59 -0.03 20.99
C GLU A 385 -0.83 -0.96 19.80
N VAL A 386 -0.27 -2.17 19.81
CA VAL A 386 -0.51 -3.20 18.78
C VAL A 386 -1.99 -3.59 18.74
N GLU A 387 -2.63 -3.76 19.90
CA GLU A 387 -4.06 -4.06 19.97
C GLU A 387 -4.94 -2.92 19.44
N GLU A 388 -4.59 -1.66 19.72
CA GLU A 388 -5.30 -0.49 19.17
C GLU A 388 -5.14 -0.40 17.65
N VAL A 389 -3.93 -0.58 17.13
CA VAL A 389 -3.68 -0.63 15.68
C VAL A 389 -4.46 -1.78 15.05
N GLY A 390 -4.55 -2.94 15.71
CA GLY A 390 -5.39 -4.06 15.29
C GLY A 390 -6.87 -3.71 15.22
N ARG A 391 -7.39 -2.97 16.21
CA ARG A 391 -8.76 -2.47 16.23
C ARG A 391 -9.01 -1.44 15.13
N GLN A 392 -8.08 -0.52 14.91
CA GLN A 392 -8.18 0.50 13.86
C GLN A 392 -8.22 -0.15 12.47
N ARG A 393 -7.30 -1.08 12.18
CA ARG A 393 -7.29 -1.80 10.89
C ARG A 393 -8.59 -2.56 10.59
N ARG A 394 -9.25 -3.11 11.62
CA ARG A 394 -10.56 -3.75 11.46
C ARG A 394 -11.66 -2.74 11.12
N ARG A 395 -11.66 -1.57 11.76
CA ARG A 395 -12.59 -0.48 11.42
C ARG A 395 -12.37 -0.02 9.99
N ASP A 396 -11.13 0.28 9.61
CA ASP A 396 -10.78 0.75 8.26
C ASP A 396 -11.17 -0.28 7.19
N ARG A 397 -10.92 -1.57 7.45
CA ARG A 397 -11.35 -2.65 6.55
C ARG A 397 -12.86 -2.67 6.38
N ASN A 398 -13.62 -2.61 7.47
CA ASN A 398 -15.08 -2.58 7.41
C ASN A 398 -15.60 -1.34 6.66
N THR A 399 -15.00 -0.17 6.87
CA THR A 399 -15.33 1.06 6.13
C THR A 399 -15.08 0.87 4.63
N SER A 400 -13.89 0.37 4.26
CA SER A 400 -13.54 0.14 2.86
C SER A 400 -14.46 -0.91 2.19
N GLU A 401 -14.88 -1.96 2.92
CA GLU A 401 -15.83 -2.95 2.40
C GLU A 401 -17.22 -2.35 2.16
N VAL A 402 -17.65 -1.38 2.96
CA VAL A 402 -18.90 -0.64 2.74
C VAL A 402 -18.78 0.26 1.51
N GLU A 403 -17.69 1.01 1.37
CA GLU A 403 -17.43 1.88 0.21
C GLU A 403 -17.36 1.07 -1.10
N ILE A 404 -16.67 -0.07 -1.09
CA ILE A 404 -16.60 -0.97 -2.26
C ILE A 404 -18.00 -1.44 -2.66
N LYS A 405 -18.86 -1.83 -1.71
CA LYS A 405 -20.24 -2.24 -2.00
C LYS A 405 -21.08 -1.10 -2.58
N GLN A 406 -20.89 0.12 -2.06
CA GLN A 406 -21.57 1.31 -2.60
C GLN A 406 -21.12 1.62 -4.03
N LEU A 407 -19.81 1.52 -4.30
CA LEU A 407 -19.26 1.70 -5.64
C LEU A 407 -19.75 0.62 -6.62
N GLN A 408 -19.83 -0.64 -6.17
CA GLN A 408 -20.39 -1.75 -6.96
C GLN A 408 -21.84 -1.48 -7.35
N HIS A 409 -22.68 -1.07 -6.40
CA HIS A 409 -24.07 -0.74 -6.67
C HIS A 409 -24.22 0.47 -7.61
N ALA A 410 -23.37 1.50 -7.45
CA ALA A 410 -23.34 2.64 -8.36
C ALA A 410 -22.93 2.20 -9.79
N LEU A 411 -21.95 1.30 -9.92
CA LEU A 411 -21.52 0.75 -11.20
C LEU A 411 -22.62 -0.08 -11.87
N GLU A 412 -23.31 -0.93 -11.10
CA GLU A 412 -24.46 -1.73 -11.59
C GLU A 412 -25.58 -0.81 -12.11
N ASN A 413 -25.89 0.28 -11.41
CA ASN A 413 -26.88 1.26 -11.86
C ASN A 413 -26.45 1.98 -13.14
N VAL A 414 -25.17 2.38 -13.24
CA VAL A 414 -24.64 3.01 -14.46
C VAL A 414 -24.68 2.03 -15.63
N GLN A 415 -24.31 0.76 -15.41
CA GLN A 415 -24.38 -0.28 -16.43
C GLN A 415 -25.82 -0.49 -16.91
N GLY A 416 -26.79 -0.57 -15.98
CA GLY A 416 -28.21 -0.68 -16.32
C GLY A 416 -28.70 0.51 -17.16
N SER A 417 -28.34 1.74 -16.78
CA SER A 417 -28.69 2.93 -17.56
C SER A 417 -28.02 2.96 -18.94
N SER A 418 -26.78 2.45 -19.04
CA SER A 418 -26.05 2.37 -20.31
C SER A 418 -26.69 1.34 -21.26
N GLU A 419 -27.17 0.21 -20.73
CA GLU A 419 -27.89 -0.80 -21.51
C GLU A 419 -29.22 -0.25 -22.03
N GLU A 420 -29.95 0.52 -21.21
CA GLU A 420 -31.19 1.20 -21.63
C GLU A 420 -30.94 2.25 -22.72
N VAL A 421 -29.88 3.06 -22.58
CA VAL A 421 -29.48 4.03 -23.61
C VAL A 421 -29.07 3.31 -24.90
N ALA A 422 -28.29 2.23 -24.82
CA ALA A 422 -27.91 1.45 -26.00
C ALA A 422 -29.14 0.88 -26.72
N SER A 423 -30.10 0.32 -25.97
CA SER A 423 -31.36 -0.18 -26.51
C SER A 423 -32.18 0.93 -27.19
N SER A 424 -32.25 2.12 -26.58
CA SER A 424 -32.94 3.27 -27.16
C SER A 424 -32.28 3.75 -28.46
N LEU A 425 -30.94 3.72 -28.54
CA LEU A 425 -30.18 4.08 -29.74
C LEU A 425 -30.37 3.07 -30.87
N GLU A 426 -30.36 1.78 -30.57
CA GLU A 426 -30.66 0.72 -31.55
C GLU A 426 -32.07 0.88 -32.12
N HIS A 427 -33.05 1.16 -31.25
CA HIS A 427 -34.41 1.42 -31.66
C HIS A 427 -34.54 2.66 -32.56
N LEU A 428 -33.96 3.79 -32.16
CA LEU A 428 -33.95 5.01 -32.98
C LEU A 428 -33.26 4.79 -34.33
N SER A 429 -32.16 4.03 -34.35
CA SER A 429 -31.50 3.64 -35.61
C SER A 429 -32.45 2.85 -36.53
N GLY A 430 -33.31 1.99 -35.98
CA GLY A 430 -34.34 1.26 -36.72
C GLY A 430 -35.42 2.18 -37.31
N VAL A 431 -35.89 3.15 -36.52
CA VAL A 431 -36.87 4.16 -36.98
C VAL A 431 -36.28 5.02 -38.10
N ILE A 432 -35.06 5.54 -37.92
CA ILE A 432 -34.36 6.35 -38.93
C ILE A 432 -34.19 5.57 -40.22
N TRP A 433 -33.80 4.29 -40.15
CA TRP A 433 -33.68 3.44 -41.32
C TRP A 433 -34.99 3.35 -42.12
N THR A 434 -36.12 3.16 -41.44
CA THR A 434 -37.45 3.09 -42.07
C THR A 434 -37.82 4.41 -42.75
N ILE A 435 -37.55 5.55 -42.10
CA ILE A 435 -37.77 6.89 -42.67
C ILE A 435 -36.91 7.09 -43.92
N VAL A 436 -35.63 6.71 -43.88
CA VAL A 436 -34.72 6.79 -45.03
C VAL A 436 -35.26 5.96 -46.20
N GLN A 437 -35.83 4.77 -45.95
CA GLN A 437 -36.45 3.98 -47.02
C GLN A 437 -37.69 4.65 -47.61
N CYS A 438 -38.52 5.29 -46.77
CA CYS A 438 -39.65 6.09 -47.24
C CYS A 438 -39.18 7.24 -48.15
N GLU A 439 -38.17 8.01 -47.76
CA GLU A 439 -37.64 9.12 -48.56
C GLU A 439 -37.00 8.65 -49.87
N ARG A 440 -36.35 7.49 -49.88
CA ARG A 440 -35.85 6.88 -51.13
C ARG A 440 -36.99 6.51 -52.07
N ALA A 441 -38.12 6.02 -51.55
CA ALA A 441 -39.30 5.71 -52.36
C ALA A 441 -39.94 7.00 -52.92
N ALA A 442 -40.01 8.06 -52.11
CA ALA A 442 -40.49 9.39 -52.53
C ALA A 442 -39.60 9.98 -53.64
N SER A 443 -38.28 9.99 -53.46
CA SER A 443 -37.35 10.47 -54.47
C SER A 443 -37.45 9.68 -55.79
N ALA A 444 -37.67 8.37 -55.72
CA ALA A 444 -37.86 7.54 -56.93
C ALA A 444 -39.16 7.92 -57.69
N LEU A 445 -40.24 8.23 -56.97
CA LEU A 445 -41.50 8.72 -57.57
C LEU A 445 -41.30 10.08 -58.25
N ASP A 446 -40.62 11.02 -57.59
CA ASP A 446 -40.37 12.36 -58.13
C ASP A 446 -39.45 12.31 -59.35
N GLN A 447 -38.44 11.44 -59.33
CA GLN A 447 -37.54 11.24 -60.47
C GLN A 447 -38.31 10.68 -61.68
N GLN A 448 -39.18 9.69 -61.47
CA GLN A 448 -40.02 9.14 -62.52
C GLN A 448 -41.01 10.17 -63.08
N ASP A 449 -41.61 11.00 -62.22
CA ASP A 449 -42.49 12.09 -62.66
C ASP A 449 -41.76 13.10 -63.54
N ASN A 450 -40.52 13.46 -63.18
CA ASN A 450 -39.69 14.34 -64.00
C ASN A 450 -39.35 13.69 -65.34
N ASP A 451 -39.00 12.41 -65.36
CA ASP A 451 -38.71 11.66 -66.59
C ASP A 451 -39.94 11.57 -67.49
N ASP A 452 -41.13 11.31 -66.93
CA ASP A 452 -42.36 11.20 -67.70
C ASP A 452 -42.84 12.58 -68.20
N ARG A 453 -42.72 13.64 -67.39
CA ARG A 453 -42.95 15.03 -67.84
C ARG A 453 -41.99 15.44 -68.96
N GLY A 454 -40.72 15.01 -68.89
CA GLY A 454 -39.73 15.23 -69.94
C GLY A 454 -40.12 14.56 -71.26
N LYS A 455 -40.79 13.41 -71.22
CA LYS A 455 -41.32 12.71 -72.41
C LYS A 455 -42.58 13.36 -72.98
N VAL A 456 -43.37 14.06 -72.15
CA VAL A 456 -44.60 14.77 -72.55
C VAL A 456 -44.32 16.14 -73.19
N ALA A 457 -43.07 16.41 -73.62
CA ALA A 457 -42.69 17.65 -74.29
C ALA A 457 -43.67 18.01 -75.42
N LEU A 458 -44.59 18.93 -75.11
CA LEU A 458 -45.60 19.42 -76.03
C LEU A 458 -44.84 20.15 -77.13
N MET A 459 -44.76 19.50 -78.28
CA MET A 459 -44.08 19.98 -79.48
C MET A 459 -44.49 21.44 -79.74
N GLY A 460 -43.60 22.40 -79.45
CA GLY A 460 -43.98 23.80 -79.65
C GLY A 460 -43.15 24.88 -78.97
N TYR A 461 -41.87 24.67 -78.67
CA TYR A 461 -40.88 25.76 -78.71
C TYR A 461 -39.50 25.12 -78.91
N LYS A 462 -39.21 24.80 -80.18
CA LYS A 462 -37.84 24.57 -80.61
C LYS A 462 -37.16 25.93 -80.52
N ALA A 463 -36.55 26.25 -79.39
CA ALA A 463 -35.68 27.41 -79.29
C ALA A 463 -34.54 27.20 -80.29
N GLU A 464 -34.65 27.85 -81.45
CA GLU A 464 -33.56 27.92 -82.41
C GLU A 464 -32.47 28.80 -81.80
N GLY A 465 -31.53 28.18 -81.07
CA GLY A 465 -30.36 28.90 -80.58
C GLY A 465 -29.72 28.22 -79.38
N GLY A 466 -28.69 27.40 -79.63
CA GLY A 466 -27.84 26.87 -78.57
C GLY A 466 -27.28 25.49 -78.89
N LYS A 467 -26.42 25.40 -79.90
CA LYS A 467 -25.48 24.27 -80.00
C LYS A 467 -24.55 24.36 -78.80
N ASP A 468 -24.62 23.43 -77.86
CA ASP A 468 -23.41 22.80 -77.33
C ASP A 468 -23.67 21.46 -76.64
N LYS A 469 -23.11 20.43 -77.29
CA LYS A 469 -22.43 19.24 -76.75
C LYS A 469 -23.17 18.27 -75.81
N ALA A 470 -23.66 17.22 -76.47
CA ALA A 470 -23.27 15.82 -76.27
C ALA A 470 -23.47 15.16 -74.88
N ALA A 471 -24.57 14.41 -74.75
CA ALA A 471 -24.56 13.06 -74.14
C ALA A 471 -25.75 12.22 -74.62
N ALA A 472 -25.43 11.01 -75.13
CA ALA A 472 -26.26 9.81 -75.31
C ALA A 472 -27.74 9.96 -75.73
N LYS A 473 -27.94 10.01 -77.05
CA LYS A 473 -29.23 9.93 -77.75
C LYS A 473 -29.74 8.47 -77.77
N MET A 474 -30.68 8.11 -76.89
CA MET A 474 -31.59 7.00 -77.21
C MET A 474 -32.62 7.49 -78.24
N PRO A 475 -32.97 6.71 -79.26
CA PRO A 475 -33.95 7.11 -80.26
C PRO A 475 -35.36 7.04 -79.64
N ALA A 476 -35.83 8.14 -79.06
CA ALA A 476 -37.26 8.31 -78.81
C ALA A 476 -37.95 8.38 -80.18
N ALA A 477 -38.56 7.27 -80.60
CA ALA A 477 -39.45 7.26 -81.75
C ALA A 477 -40.53 8.32 -81.52
N PRO A 478 -40.85 9.19 -82.51
CA PRO A 478 -41.91 10.18 -82.37
C PRO A 478 -43.24 9.42 -82.20
N ILE A 479 -43.76 9.41 -80.97
CA ILE A 479 -44.84 8.50 -80.57
C ILE A 479 -46.15 8.77 -81.33
N MET A 480 -46.41 10.00 -81.79
CA MET A 480 -47.52 10.28 -82.71
C MET A 480 -47.24 11.53 -83.55
N SER A 481 -47.20 11.41 -84.88
CA SER A 481 -47.25 12.56 -85.80
C SER A 481 -48.63 12.65 -86.43
N VAL A 482 -49.35 13.76 -86.22
CA VAL A 482 -50.62 14.03 -86.90
C VAL A 482 -50.31 14.37 -88.35
N ASP A 483 -50.77 13.54 -89.29
CA ASP A 483 -50.61 13.79 -90.73
C ASP A 483 -51.34 15.09 -91.11
N GLN A 484 -50.59 16.05 -91.67
CA GLN A 484 -51.12 17.36 -92.09
C GLN A 484 -52.26 17.25 -93.12
N ARG A 485 -52.34 16.13 -93.85
CA ARG A 485 -53.45 15.87 -94.77
C ARG A 485 -54.78 15.67 -94.05
N CYS A 486 -54.79 15.08 -92.85
CA CYS A 486 -56.01 14.85 -92.07
C CYS A 486 -56.58 16.14 -91.45
N LEU A 487 -55.72 17.14 -91.19
CA LEU A 487 -56.16 18.46 -90.70
C LEU A 487 -56.89 19.27 -91.78
N SER A 488 -56.56 19.03 -93.05
CA SER A 488 -57.09 19.78 -94.20
C SER A 488 -58.47 19.28 -94.67
N CYS A 489 -58.78 17.98 -94.48
CA CYS A 489 -60.03 17.37 -94.96
C CYS A 489 -61.23 17.51 -94.01
N SER A 490 -61.03 17.76 -92.70
CA SER A 490 -62.12 17.75 -91.71
C SER A 490 -62.78 19.12 -91.47
N GLY A 491 -62.19 20.22 -91.94
CA GLY A 491 -62.64 21.59 -91.66
C GLY A 491 -62.62 22.01 -90.18
N LYS A 492 -62.20 21.11 -89.27
CA LYS A 492 -62.18 21.29 -87.81
C LYS A 492 -60.77 21.11 -87.23
N ALA A 493 -59.75 21.59 -87.94
CA ALA A 493 -58.35 21.48 -87.52
C ALA A 493 -58.12 21.95 -86.06
N ASN A 494 -58.79 23.03 -85.65
CA ASN A 494 -58.71 23.54 -84.27
C ASN A 494 -59.30 22.58 -83.24
N THR A 495 -60.40 21.87 -83.55
CA THR A 495 -61.01 20.90 -82.64
C THR A 495 -60.16 19.63 -82.53
N VAL A 496 -59.54 19.19 -83.63
CA VAL A 496 -58.62 18.05 -83.63
C VAL A 496 -57.32 18.39 -82.89
N LEU A 497 -56.77 19.59 -83.08
CA LEU A 497 -55.61 20.07 -82.32
C LEU A 497 -55.94 20.28 -80.84
N ALA A 498 -57.13 20.77 -80.49
CA ALA A 498 -57.58 20.87 -79.11
C ALA A 498 -57.77 19.48 -78.47
N GLY A 499 -58.40 18.54 -79.18
CA GLY A 499 -58.55 17.15 -78.74
C GLY A 499 -57.20 16.43 -78.60
N PHE A 500 -56.27 16.65 -79.54
CA PHE A 500 -54.91 16.14 -79.49
C PHE A 500 -54.11 16.77 -78.34
N LYS A 501 -54.25 18.08 -78.11
CA LYS A 501 -53.63 18.76 -76.96
C LYS A 501 -54.19 18.22 -75.64
N MET A 502 -55.50 17.98 -75.56
CA MET A 502 -56.13 17.36 -74.39
C MET A 502 -55.74 15.89 -74.20
N ALA A 503 -55.52 15.14 -75.28
CA ALA A 503 -55.02 13.76 -75.23
C ALA A 503 -53.53 13.68 -74.88
N CYS A 504 -52.69 14.59 -75.38
CA CYS A 504 -51.29 14.73 -74.98
C CYS A 504 -51.13 15.27 -73.55
N LEU A 505 -52.20 15.84 -72.96
CA LEU A 505 -52.28 16.19 -71.55
C LEU A 505 -52.72 15.01 -70.67
N GLN A 506 -53.10 13.86 -71.23
CA GLN A 506 -53.33 12.64 -70.44
C GLN A 506 -51.99 12.09 -69.97
N TYR A 507 -51.60 12.51 -68.78
CA TYR A 507 -50.46 11.95 -68.06
C TYR A 507 -50.75 10.50 -67.68
N THR A 508 -50.13 9.54 -68.38
CA THR A 508 -50.07 8.14 -67.98
C THR A 508 -48.72 7.89 -67.29
N PRO A 509 -48.65 7.82 -65.96
CA PRO A 509 -47.41 7.60 -65.24
C PRO A 509 -46.79 6.25 -65.63
N GLY A 510 -45.48 6.26 -65.89
CA GLY A 510 -44.70 5.06 -66.14
C GLY A 510 -44.40 4.27 -64.86
N PRO A 511 -43.94 3.01 -65.00
CA PRO A 511 -43.47 2.23 -63.86
C PRO A 511 -42.22 2.85 -63.23
N VAL A 512 -42.16 2.87 -61.91
CA VAL A 512 -41.07 3.49 -61.12
C VAL A 512 -40.01 2.45 -60.78
N HIS A 513 -38.74 2.76 -61.01
CA HIS A 513 -37.62 1.88 -60.64
C HIS A 513 -37.16 2.15 -59.19
N PHE A 514 -37.44 1.22 -58.27
CA PHE A 514 -37.08 1.32 -56.86
C PHE A 514 -36.47 0.01 -56.36
N ALA A 515 -35.37 0.08 -55.59
CA ALA A 515 -34.70 -1.09 -55.02
C ALA A 515 -34.41 -2.24 -56.02
N ARG A 516 -34.03 -1.90 -57.26
CA ARG A 516 -33.77 -2.84 -58.37
C ARG A 516 -35.00 -3.60 -58.90
N LYS A 517 -36.22 -3.16 -58.56
CA LYS A 517 -37.48 -3.68 -59.09
C LYS A 517 -38.30 -2.53 -59.69
N PHE A 518 -39.20 -2.86 -60.62
CA PHE A 518 -40.17 -1.92 -61.16
C PHE A 518 -41.48 -2.04 -60.39
N TYR A 519 -42.03 -0.92 -59.96
CA TYR A 519 -43.29 -0.83 -59.22
C TYR A 519 -44.28 0.04 -59.98
N ASN A 520 -45.58 -0.28 -59.85
CA ASN A 520 -46.58 0.71 -60.22
C ASN A 520 -46.53 1.86 -59.21
N ARG A 521 -46.86 3.06 -59.69
CA ARG A 521 -46.89 4.27 -58.85
C ARG A 521 -47.71 4.09 -57.58
N ASN A 522 -48.93 3.55 -57.71
CA ASN A 522 -49.83 3.35 -56.58
C ASN A 522 -49.26 2.36 -55.56
N ASP A 523 -48.67 1.25 -56.01
CA ASP A 523 -48.04 0.25 -55.12
C ASP A 523 -46.88 0.87 -54.31
N LEU A 524 -46.11 1.78 -54.93
CA LEU A 524 -44.99 2.45 -54.28
C LEU A 524 -45.46 3.56 -53.32
N LEU A 525 -46.55 4.25 -53.63
CA LEU A 525 -47.21 5.19 -52.72
C LEU A 525 -47.79 4.47 -51.49
N ASP A 526 -48.41 3.31 -51.68
CA ASP A 526 -48.91 2.46 -50.60
C ASP A 526 -47.76 1.92 -49.74
N LEU A 527 -46.65 1.50 -50.36
CA LEU A 527 -45.44 1.09 -49.65
C LEU A 527 -44.89 2.24 -48.79
N ARG A 528 -44.82 3.45 -49.35
CA ARG A 528 -44.40 4.66 -48.62
C ARG A 528 -45.31 4.92 -47.42
N GLY A 529 -46.62 4.86 -47.60
CA GLY A 529 -47.60 5.02 -46.53
C GLY A 529 -47.40 3.99 -45.40
N LYS A 530 -47.18 2.72 -45.76
CA LYS A 530 -46.89 1.64 -44.80
C LYS A 530 -45.59 1.87 -44.03
N LEU A 531 -44.51 2.30 -44.70
CA LEU A 531 -43.23 2.59 -44.06
C LEU A 531 -43.34 3.78 -43.09
N LEU A 532 -44.10 4.82 -43.44
CA LEU A 532 -44.33 5.96 -42.54
C LEU A 532 -45.15 5.57 -41.31
N LEU A 533 -46.24 4.81 -41.49
CA LEU A 533 -47.02 4.31 -40.37
C LEU A 533 -46.17 3.40 -39.47
N GLN A 534 -45.38 2.50 -40.06
CA GLN A 534 -44.47 1.65 -39.30
C GLN A 534 -43.43 2.44 -38.52
N ALA A 535 -42.81 3.47 -39.12
CA ALA A 535 -41.86 4.33 -38.43
C ALA A 535 -42.53 5.11 -37.28
N HIS A 536 -43.76 5.57 -37.49
CA HIS A 536 -44.55 6.27 -36.48
C HIS A 536 -44.93 5.35 -35.31
N ASP A 537 -45.46 4.16 -35.60
CA ASP A 537 -45.83 3.17 -34.60
C ASP A 537 -44.60 2.67 -33.84
N SER A 538 -43.47 2.48 -34.52
CA SER A 538 -42.21 2.10 -33.86
C SER A 538 -41.77 3.20 -32.90
N LEU A 539 -41.79 4.46 -33.34
CA LEU A 539 -41.42 5.60 -32.50
C LEU A 539 -42.33 5.77 -31.28
N GLN A 540 -43.64 5.51 -31.42
CA GLN A 540 -44.60 5.62 -30.31
C GLN A 540 -44.48 4.48 -29.30
N ASN A 541 -44.24 3.26 -29.77
CA ASN A 541 -44.24 2.07 -28.90
C ASN A 541 -42.90 1.81 -28.20
N GLY A 542 -41.85 2.56 -28.54
CA GLY A 542 -40.52 2.44 -27.92
C GLY A 542 -39.75 1.20 -28.37
N PRO A 543 -38.62 0.85 -27.71
CA PRO A 543 -37.73 -0.25 -28.09
C PRO A 543 -38.42 -1.62 -27.95
N VAL A 544 -39.17 -2.01 -28.97
CA VAL A 544 -39.61 -3.39 -29.22
C VAL A 544 -38.50 -4.10 -30.00
N SER A 545 -38.16 -5.33 -29.62
CA SER A 545 -37.13 -6.13 -30.29
C SER A 545 -37.54 -6.43 -31.75
N PHE A 546 -37.03 -5.62 -32.69
CA PHE A 546 -37.28 -5.80 -34.11
C PHE A 546 -36.33 -6.84 -34.73
N HIS A 547 -36.88 -7.93 -35.26
CA HIS A 547 -36.14 -8.79 -36.19
C HIS A 547 -36.09 -8.14 -37.58
N LYS A 548 -34.87 -7.89 -38.07
CA LYS A 548 -34.56 -7.04 -39.24
C LYS A 548 -34.88 -7.69 -40.61
N THR A 549 -35.55 -8.84 -40.69
CA THR A 549 -35.37 -9.73 -41.85
C THR A 549 -36.39 -9.67 -42.99
N ASP A 550 -37.65 -9.24 -42.84
CA ASP A 550 -38.65 -9.83 -43.77
C ASP A 550 -39.22 -8.93 -44.90
N TYR A 551 -38.84 -7.64 -45.02
CA TYR A 551 -39.59 -6.73 -45.90
C TYR A 551 -39.17 -6.67 -47.39
N PHE A 552 -37.95 -7.07 -47.74
CA PHE A 552 -37.47 -7.01 -49.14
C PHE A 552 -37.23 -8.36 -49.80
N GLU A 553 -37.39 -9.46 -49.05
CA GLU A 553 -37.15 -10.83 -49.52
C GLU A 553 -38.43 -11.61 -49.84
N SER A 554 -39.56 -10.94 -50.08
CA SER A 554 -40.68 -11.55 -50.79
C SER A 554 -40.29 -11.79 -52.25
N LYS A 555 -39.64 -12.93 -52.48
CA LYS A 555 -39.48 -13.56 -53.78
C LYS A 555 -40.89 -13.75 -54.37
N PRO A 556 -41.19 -13.22 -55.57
CA PRO A 556 -42.44 -13.58 -56.24
C PRO A 556 -42.44 -15.10 -56.45
N ALA A 557 -43.52 -15.75 -56.01
CA ALA A 557 -43.69 -17.19 -56.09
C ALA A 557 -43.60 -17.64 -57.56
N GLY A 558 -42.58 -18.43 -57.88
CA GLY A 558 -42.45 -19.11 -59.17
C GLY A 558 -41.12 -18.85 -59.85
N ILE A 559 -40.11 -19.66 -59.50
CA ILE A 559 -39.07 -20.29 -60.36
C ILE A 559 -38.08 -20.98 -59.39
N PRO A 560 -37.93 -22.31 -59.43
CA PRO A 560 -36.90 -23.00 -58.65
C PRO A 560 -35.55 -22.76 -59.32
N SER A 561 -34.73 -21.89 -58.74
CA SER A 561 -33.34 -21.71 -59.16
C SER A 561 -32.43 -21.91 -57.96
N GLY A 562 -31.44 -22.77 -58.16
CA GLY A 562 -30.62 -23.40 -57.13
C GLY A 562 -29.59 -22.47 -56.50
N GLY A 563 -29.09 -22.94 -55.35
CA GLY A 563 -27.73 -22.70 -54.87
C GLY A 563 -27.46 -21.34 -54.24
N ASN A 564 -27.77 -21.21 -52.94
CA ASN A 564 -27.25 -20.12 -52.11
C ASN A 564 -25.79 -20.41 -51.71
N VAL A 565 -24.91 -19.44 -51.97
CA VAL A 565 -23.50 -19.36 -51.56
C VAL A 565 -23.41 -18.47 -50.31
N ALA A 566 -24.22 -18.75 -49.28
CA ALA A 566 -24.33 -17.92 -48.08
C ALA A 566 -23.95 -18.66 -46.78
N ASP A 567 -23.24 -19.78 -46.88
CA ASP A 567 -22.90 -20.66 -45.74
C ASP A 567 -21.42 -20.58 -45.29
N LEU A 568 -20.70 -19.50 -45.62
CA LEU A 568 -19.24 -19.40 -45.35
C LEU A 568 -18.79 -18.28 -44.41
N LEU A 569 -19.70 -17.67 -43.63
CA LEU A 569 -19.33 -16.62 -42.65
C LEU A 569 -19.90 -16.85 -41.23
N ALA A 570 -20.32 -18.06 -40.90
CA ALA A 570 -20.82 -18.45 -39.57
C ALA A 570 -19.89 -19.43 -38.83
N ALA A 571 -18.57 -19.38 -39.07
CA ALA A 571 -17.57 -20.20 -38.38
C ALA A 571 -16.46 -19.35 -37.74
N ALA A 572 -16.83 -18.51 -36.77
CA ALA A 572 -15.89 -17.85 -35.86
C ALA A 572 -16.54 -17.55 -34.51
N LYS A 573 -17.08 -18.58 -33.85
CA LYS A 573 -17.31 -18.59 -32.40
C LYS A 573 -16.71 -19.86 -31.84
N SER A 574 -15.43 -19.79 -31.47
CA SER A 574 -14.79 -20.78 -30.61
C SER A 574 -15.37 -20.66 -29.19
N PRO A 575 -15.72 -21.77 -28.53
CA PRO A 575 -16.09 -21.76 -27.12
C PRO A 575 -14.83 -21.57 -26.27
N SER A 576 -14.84 -20.57 -25.39
CA SER A 576 -13.86 -20.41 -24.32
C SER A 576 -13.90 -21.63 -23.39
N PRO A 577 -12.75 -22.25 -23.03
CA PRO A 577 -12.72 -23.35 -22.08
C PRO A 577 -12.92 -22.82 -20.64
N PRO A 578 -13.42 -23.64 -19.71
CA PRO A 578 -13.58 -23.25 -18.31
C PRO A 578 -12.21 -23.09 -17.65
N LEU A 579 -12.00 -21.95 -17.00
CA LEU A 579 -10.83 -21.66 -16.20
C LEU A 579 -10.76 -22.66 -15.03
N ALA A 580 -9.87 -23.64 -15.17
CA ALA A 580 -9.43 -24.49 -14.08
C ALA A 580 -8.57 -23.70 -13.11
N LYS A 581 -8.82 -23.92 -11.82
CA LYS A 581 -7.94 -23.57 -10.71
C LYS A 581 -6.61 -24.33 -10.87
N ALA A 582 -5.50 -23.59 -10.96
CA ALA A 582 -4.14 -24.03 -10.68
C ALA A 582 -3.41 -22.76 -10.18
N GLU A 583 -3.14 -22.67 -8.89
CA GLU A 583 -1.85 -23.07 -8.29
C GLU A 583 -0.68 -22.21 -8.76
N ASP A 584 -0.12 -21.55 -7.76
CA ASP A 584 1.09 -20.75 -7.70
C ASP A 584 2.18 -21.11 -8.73
N SER A 585 2.56 -20.13 -9.54
CA SER A 585 3.90 -20.11 -10.13
C SER A 585 4.43 -18.69 -10.27
N GLU A 586 5.41 -18.40 -9.41
CA GLU A 586 6.67 -17.72 -9.70
C GLU A 586 6.62 -16.36 -10.44
N ARG A 587 6.75 -15.30 -9.64
CA ARG A 587 7.30 -14.00 -10.07
C ARG A 587 8.83 -13.96 -9.96
N PRO A 588 9.51 -13.11 -10.75
CA PRO A 588 10.92 -13.26 -11.10
C PRO A 588 11.87 -12.78 -10.00
N ARG A 589 12.96 -13.52 -9.85
CA ARG A 589 14.11 -13.18 -8.99
C ARG A 589 14.84 -11.96 -9.53
N SER A 590 14.63 -10.81 -8.87
CA SER A 590 15.56 -9.68 -8.89
C SER A 590 16.82 -10.07 -8.12
N ARG A 591 17.94 -10.23 -8.85
CA ARG A 591 19.30 -10.30 -8.31
C ARG A 591 19.63 -8.96 -7.64
N ASN A 592 19.63 -8.93 -6.31
CA ASN A 592 20.47 -8.02 -5.53
C ASN A 592 21.22 -8.84 -4.50
N SER A 593 22.53 -8.93 -4.69
CA SER A 593 23.50 -9.57 -3.83
C SER A 593 23.80 -8.69 -2.63
N THR A 594 23.33 -9.09 -1.46
CA THR A 594 23.86 -8.66 -0.15
C THR A 594 24.48 -9.87 0.56
N PRO A 595 25.62 -9.71 1.25
CA PRO A 595 26.34 -10.82 1.85
C PRO A 595 25.61 -11.35 3.09
N ARG A 596 25.43 -12.67 3.14
CA ARG A 596 24.94 -13.41 4.32
C ARG A 596 25.92 -13.22 5.49
N LEU A 597 25.51 -12.45 6.49
CA LEU A 597 26.02 -12.54 7.85
C LEU A 597 25.51 -13.85 8.49
N GLY A 598 26.39 -14.45 9.29
CA GLY A 598 26.34 -15.85 9.72
C GLY A 598 25.10 -16.28 10.51
N SER A 599 24.80 -17.57 10.34
CA SER A 599 23.91 -18.35 11.20
C SER A 599 24.37 -18.27 12.67
N PRO A 600 23.47 -18.14 13.66
CA PRO A 600 23.82 -18.31 15.05
C PRO A 600 24.18 -19.78 15.29
N HIS A 601 25.43 -20.02 15.67
CA HIS A 601 25.91 -21.31 16.12
C HIS A 601 25.17 -21.65 17.42
N VAL A 602 24.21 -22.56 17.35
CA VAL A 602 23.59 -23.18 18.52
C VAL A 602 24.71 -23.88 19.29
N MET A 603 25.00 -23.42 20.52
CA MET A 603 25.91 -24.12 21.42
C MET A 603 25.24 -25.42 21.91
N PRO A 604 25.97 -26.53 21.99
CA PRO A 604 25.46 -27.75 22.61
C PRO A 604 25.28 -27.54 24.13
N PRO A 605 24.29 -28.19 24.76
CA PRO A 605 24.08 -28.09 26.20
C PRO A 605 25.26 -28.72 26.95
N LEU A 606 25.77 -27.99 27.95
CA LEU A 606 26.77 -28.48 28.89
C LEU A 606 26.21 -29.67 29.69
N PRO A 607 26.98 -30.75 29.91
CA PRO A 607 26.54 -31.86 30.74
C PRO A 607 26.38 -31.41 32.20
N ALA A 608 25.24 -31.76 32.78
CA ALA A 608 24.91 -31.52 34.17
C ALA A 608 26.00 -32.10 35.08
N ARG A 609 26.65 -31.22 35.84
CA ARG A 609 27.65 -31.56 36.84
C ARG A 609 26.91 -32.13 38.06
N THR A 610 26.90 -33.46 38.18
CA THR A 610 26.43 -34.17 39.37
C THR A 610 27.27 -33.76 40.56
N LEU A 611 26.63 -33.08 41.52
CA LEU A 611 27.17 -32.85 42.86
C LEU A 611 27.24 -34.20 43.58
N HIS A 612 28.45 -34.76 43.68
CA HIS A 612 28.73 -35.79 44.67
C HIS A 612 28.75 -35.12 46.05
N ALA A 613 27.68 -35.34 46.81
CA ALA A 613 27.70 -35.18 48.26
C ALA A 613 28.56 -36.30 48.86
N SER A 614 29.71 -35.93 49.40
CA SER A 614 30.47 -36.79 50.32
C SER A 614 30.27 -36.26 51.73
N ARG A 615 29.84 -37.19 52.59
CA ARG A 615 29.74 -37.07 54.04
C ARG A 615 31.12 -37.22 54.68
#